data_AF-A0A418T580-F1
#
_entry.id   AF-A0A418T580-F1
#
_cell.length_a   1.000
_cell.length_b   1.000
_cell.length_c   1.000
_cell.angle_alpha   90.00
_cell.angle_beta   90.00
_cell.angle_gamma   90.00
#
_symmetry.space_group_name_H-M   'P 1'
#
loop_
_entity.id
_entity.type
_entity.pdbx_description
1 polymer ?
#
loop_
_entity_poly.entity_id
_entity_poly.type
_entity_poly.pdbx_seq_one_letter_code
_entity_poly.pdbx_strand_id
1 'polypeptide(L)'
;MNRKPKPIDWRAVNLSAWLVVILAYVYPFRAVENGWIEVGFPFSFLTIYNHWQTNLLASLSLNPLSLFLNIVIVYLLISVPRSLRGRSKEKGDPS
;
A
#
# COMPACT_ATOMS: atom_id res chain seq x y z
N MET A 1 -19.83 -15.97 -22.57
CA MET A 1 -19.75 -16.08 -21.10
C MET A 1 -19.52 -14.68 -20.50
N ASN A 2 -20.57 -13.95 -20.13
CA ASN A 2 -20.47 -12.60 -19.55
C ASN A 2 -20.19 -12.69 -18.05
N ARG A 3 -18.92 -12.67 -17.64
CA ARG A 3 -18.56 -12.51 -16.22
C ARG A 3 -18.69 -11.04 -15.86
N LYS A 4 -19.75 -10.67 -15.12
CA LYS A 4 -19.84 -9.33 -14.54
C LYS A 4 -18.64 -9.10 -13.62
N PRO A 5 -17.96 -7.94 -13.68
CA PRO A 5 -16.90 -7.62 -12.74
C PRO A 5 -17.47 -7.62 -11.32
N LYS A 6 -16.75 -8.23 -10.37
CA LYS A 6 -17.12 -8.15 -8.96
C LYS A 6 -17.00 -6.68 -8.52
N PRO A 7 -17.95 -6.17 -7.71
CA PRO A 7 -17.87 -4.82 -7.18
C PRO A 7 -16.58 -4.65 -6.36
N ILE A 8 -16.02 -3.44 -6.41
CA ILE A 8 -14.84 -3.07 -5.63
C ILE A 8 -15.21 -3.10 -4.14
N ASP A 9 -14.39 -3.79 -3.33
CA ASP A 9 -14.55 -3.83 -1.88
C ASP A 9 -13.84 -2.62 -1.24
N TRP A 10 -14.62 -1.57 -0.96
CA TRP A 10 -14.12 -0.35 -0.32
C TRP A 10 -13.51 -0.59 1.07
N ARG A 11 -13.93 -1.62 1.80
CA ARG A 11 -13.33 -1.95 3.10
C ARG A 11 -11.90 -2.46 2.90
N ALA A 12 -11.68 -3.29 1.88
CA ALA A 12 -10.36 -3.77 1.54
C ALA A 12 -9.46 -2.64 1.02
N VAL A 13 -10.01 -1.67 0.26
CA VAL A 13 -9.25 -0.47 -0.16
C VAL A 13 -8.81 0.36 1.07
N ASN A 14 -9.72 0.66 1.98
CA ASN A 14 -9.39 1.42 3.20
C ASN A 14 -8.37 0.69 4.07
N LEU A 15 -8.53 -0.63 4.26
CA LEU A 15 -7.56 -1.44 4.99
C LEU A 15 -6.17 -1.41 4.33
N SER A 16 -6.12 -1.43 3.00
CA SER A 16 -4.87 -1.36 2.24
C SER A 16 -4.18 -0.01 2.44
N ALA A 17 -4.92 1.09 2.43
CA ALA A 17 -4.38 2.42 2.71
C ALA A 17 -3.76 2.51 4.11
N TRP A 18 -4.46 2.01 5.14
CA TRP A 18 -3.93 1.95 6.50
C TRP A 18 -2.68 1.08 6.61
N LEU A 19 -2.68 -0.08 5.96
CA LEU A 19 -1.52 -0.95 5.94
C LEU A 19 -0.31 -0.27 5.30
N VAL A 20 -0.48 0.43 4.18
CA VAL A 20 0.62 1.17 3.54
C VAL A 20 1.24 2.19 4.50
N VAL A 21 0.42 2.92 5.26
CA VAL A 21 0.91 3.89 6.27
C VAL A 21 1.67 3.19 7.40
N ILE A 22 1.14 2.06 7.92
CA ILE A 22 1.79 1.29 8.98
C ILE A 22 3.12 0.69 8.49
N LEU A 23 3.14 0.09 7.30
CA LEU A 23 4.36 -0.46 6.72
C LEU A 23 5.42 0.62 6.49
N ALA A 24 5.01 1.80 6.03
CA ALA A 24 5.90 2.94 5.86
C ALA A 24 6.54 3.36 7.20
N TYR A 25 5.79 3.31 8.30
CA TYR A 25 6.32 3.63 9.64
C TYR A 25 7.29 2.57 10.17
N VAL A 26 6.97 1.29 10.00
CA VAL A 26 7.80 0.17 10.53
C VAL A 26 9.04 -0.08 9.68
N TYR A 27 8.93 0.09 8.36
CA TYR A 27 9.99 -0.25 7.41
C TYR A 27 10.35 0.96 6.53
N PRO A 28 11.17 1.89 7.04
CA PRO A 28 11.69 2.98 6.22
C PRO A 28 12.56 2.38 5.10
N PHE A 29 12.34 2.84 3.86
CA PHE A 29 12.95 2.24 2.69
C PHE A 29 14.45 2.50 2.66
N ARG A 30 14.84 3.78 2.82
CA ARG A 30 16.23 4.24 2.68
C ARG A 30 16.47 5.54 3.45
N ALA A 31 17.57 5.60 4.19
CA ALA A 31 18.17 6.86 4.62
C ALA A 31 19.21 7.26 3.56
N VAL A 32 19.09 8.45 2.98
CA VAL A 32 20.04 8.94 1.98
C VAL A 32 21.19 9.64 2.70
N GLU A 33 22.44 9.39 2.28
CA GLU A 33 23.67 9.90 2.91
C GLU A 33 23.67 11.42 3.15
N ASN A 34 22.89 12.17 2.38
CA ASN A 34 22.81 13.64 2.45
C ASN A 34 21.86 14.16 3.54
N GLY A 35 21.33 13.30 4.42
CA GLY A 35 20.54 13.69 5.59
C GLY A 35 19.02 13.71 5.39
N TRP A 36 18.50 13.16 4.29
CA TRP A 36 17.07 13.12 3.96
C TRP A 36 16.58 11.66 4.05
N ILE A 37 15.35 11.43 4.48
CA ILE A 37 14.81 10.07 4.71
C ILE A 37 13.71 9.78 3.70
N GLU A 38 13.82 8.67 2.99
CA GLU A 38 12.76 8.17 2.12
C GLU A 38 11.98 7.04 2.79
N VAL A 39 10.67 7.23 2.83
CA VAL A 39 9.73 6.38 3.54
C VAL A 39 8.67 5.87 2.57
N GLY A 40 8.41 4.57 2.65
CA GLY A 40 7.38 3.90 1.85
C GLY A 40 7.82 2.52 1.37
N PHE A 41 6.85 1.64 1.15
CA PHE A 41 7.12 0.28 0.69
C PHE A 41 5.96 -0.24 -0.18
N PRO A 42 6.24 -0.97 -1.28
CA PRO A 42 7.55 -1.21 -1.92
C PRO A 42 8.18 0.01 -2.62
N PHE A 43 7.40 1.07 -2.88
CA PHE A 43 7.92 2.31 -3.45
C PHE A 43 7.93 3.43 -2.40
N SER A 44 9.03 4.19 -2.31
CA SER A 44 9.07 5.43 -1.54
C SER A 44 7.99 6.38 -2.03
N PHE A 45 7.16 6.89 -1.11
CA PHE A 45 6.11 7.86 -1.42
C PHE A 45 6.17 9.10 -0.54
N LEU A 46 6.95 9.06 0.53
CA LEU A 46 7.16 10.18 1.44
C LEU A 46 8.66 10.43 1.57
N THR A 47 9.10 11.65 1.28
CA THR A 47 10.47 12.07 1.49
C THR A 47 10.49 13.15 2.55
N ILE A 48 11.33 12.96 3.56
CA ILE A 48 11.49 13.86 4.70
C ILE A 48 12.82 14.58 4.56
N TYR A 49 12.72 15.89 4.44
CA TYR A 49 13.84 16.75 4.16
C TYR A 49 14.41 17.38 5.43
N ASN A 50 15.72 17.25 5.65
CA ASN A 50 16.35 17.84 6.84
C ASN A 50 16.81 19.27 6.55
N HIS A 51 15.84 20.17 6.39
CA HIS A 51 16.08 21.61 6.34
C HIS A 51 15.90 22.21 7.74
N TRP A 52 17.00 22.71 8.32
CA TRP A 52 17.08 23.20 9.70
C TRP A 52 16.20 24.45 9.97
N GLN A 53 15.53 25.02 8.95
CA GLN A 53 14.90 26.35 9.02
C GLN A 53 13.46 26.39 8.48
N THR A 54 12.84 25.25 8.18
CA THR A 54 11.46 25.19 7.65
C THR A 54 10.52 24.39 8.56
N ASN A 55 9.24 24.74 8.53
CA ASN A 55 8.22 23.98 9.26
C ASN A 55 8.19 22.51 8.84
N LEU A 56 7.88 21.63 9.79
CA LEU A 56 7.87 20.16 9.63
C LEU A 56 7.06 19.70 8.40
N LEU A 57 5.93 20.35 8.12
CA LEU A 57 5.09 20.07 6.94
C LEU A 57 5.75 20.48 5.61
N ALA A 58 6.48 21.60 5.60
CA ALA A 58 7.15 22.10 4.40
C ALA A 58 8.37 21.24 4.02
N SER A 59 8.91 20.52 4.99
CA SER A 59 9.99 19.54 4.81
C SER A 59 9.50 18.16 4.36
N LEU A 60 8.20 17.96 4.13
CA LEU A 60 7.66 16.70 3.64
C LEU A 60 7.30 16.80 2.16
N SER A 61 7.83 15.88 1.35
CA SER A 61 7.43 15.72 -0.04
C SER A 61 6.66 14.41 -0.22
N LEU A 62 5.45 14.51 -0.76
CA LEU A 62 4.60 13.36 -1.05
C LEU A 62 4.57 13.09 -2.54
N ASN A 63 4.80 11.84 -2.92
CA ASN A 63 4.58 11.33 -4.26
C ASN A 63 3.24 10.57 -4.31
N PRO A 64 2.15 11.22 -4.78
CA PRO A 64 0.81 10.63 -4.79
C PRO A 64 0.72 9.40 -5.70
N LEU A 65 1.52 9.35 -6.77
CA LEU A 65 1.54 8.20 -7.68
C LEU A 65 2.13 6.96 -7.00
N SER A 66 3.27 7.11 -6.32
CA SER A 66 3.87 6.02 -5.54
C SER A 66 2.93 5.54 -4.44
N LEU A 67 2.29 6.47 -3.71
CA LEU A 67 1.30 6.13 -2.68
C LEU A 67 0.15 5.29 -3.26
N PHE A 68 -0.42 5.74 -4.38
CA PHE A 68 -1.50 5.02 -5.05
C PHE A 68 -1.08 3.61 -5.47
N LEU A 69 0.11 3.45 -6.07
CA LEU A 69 0.63 2.15 -6.48
C LEU A 69 0.82 1.20 -5.29
N ASN A 70 1.35 1.70 -4.16
CA ASN A 70 1.47 0.88 -2.95
C ASN A 70 0.11 0.40 -2.44
N ILE A 71 -0.92 1.27 -2.44
CA ILE A 71 -2.28 0.89 -2.04
C ILE A 71 -2.84 -0.19 -2.96
N VAL A 72 -2.64 -0.06 -4.28
CA VAL A 72 -3.07 -1.06 -5.27
C VAL A 72 -2.37 -2.40 -5.03
N ILE A 73 -1.06 -2.39 -4.79
CA ILE A 73 -0.28 -3.62 -4.54
C ILE A 73 -0.78 -4.33 -3.27
N VAL A 74 -0.93 -3.59 -2.16
CA VAL A 74 -1.45 -4.16 -0.90
C VAL A 74 -2.88 -4.68 -1.07
N TYR A 75 -3.73 -3.95 -1.80
CA TYR A 75 -5.08 -4.38 -2.11
C TYR A 75 -5.12 -5.70 -2.89
N LEU A 76 -4.25 -5.85 -3.89
CA LEU A 76 -4.13 -7.09 -4.66
C LEU A 76 -3.63 -8.24 -3.78
N LEU A 77 -2.65 -8.00 -2.92
CA LEU A 77 -2.15 -9.01 -1.96
C LEU A 77 -3.22 -9.49 -0.99
N ILE A 78 -4.15 -8.63 -0.58
CA ILE A 78 -5.26 -9.01 0.30
C ILE A 78 -6.38 -9.72 -0.48
N SER A 79 -6.64 -9.28 -1.72
CA SER A 79 -7.80 -9.73 -2.50
C SER A 79 -7.55 -11.05 -3.25
N VAL A 80 -6.34 -11.27 -3.76
CA VAL A 80 -5.99 -12.47 -4.55
C VAL A 80 -6.12 -13.76 -3.73
N PRO A 81 -5.58 -13.88 -2.50
CA PRO A 81 -5.71 -15.09 -1.69
C PRO A 81 -7.16 -15.43 -1.34
N ARG A 82 -7.99 -14.41 -1.08
CA ARG A 82 -9.44 -14.61 -0.82
C ARG A 82 -10.15 -15.23 -2.02
N SER A 83 -9.81 -14.78 -3.23
CA SER A 83 -10.35 -15.33 -4.47
C SER A 83 -9.94 -16.80 -4.68
N LEU A 84 -8.69 -17.14 -4.34
CA LEU A 84 -8.17 -18.51 -4.45
C LEU A 84 -8.82 -19.46 -3.43
N ARG A 85 -9.00 -19.02 -2.17
CA ARG A 85 -9.68 -19.81 -1.13
C ARG A 85 -11.14 -20.10 -1.46
N GLY A 86 -11.84 -19.13 -2.06
CA GLY A 86 -13.23 -19.31 -2.52
C GLY A 86 -13.37 -20.42 -3.57
N ARG A 87 -12.41 -20.55 -4.50
CA ARG A 87 -12.39 -21.66 -5.46
C ARG A 87 -12.07 -23.03 -4.86
N SER A 88 -11.34 -23.08 -3.74
CA SER A 88 -10.98 -24.34 -3.09
C SER A 88 -12.15 -24.95 -2.31
N LYS A 89 -13.04 -24.13 -1.75
CA LYS A 89 -14.25 -24.60 -1.04
C LYS A 89 -15.25 -25.25 -1.99
N GLU A 90 -15.37 -24.76 -3.22
CA GLU A 90 -16.28 -25.30 -4.25
C GLU A 90 -15.83 -26.65 -4.82
N LYS A 91 -14.55 -27.03 -4.63
CA LYS A 91 -14.00 -28.35 -5.02
C LYS A 91 -14.02 -29.39 -3.90
N GLY A 92 -14.46 -29.04 -2.69
CA GLY A 92 -14.27 -29.84 -1.48
C GLY A 92 -15.54 -30.43 -0.87
N ASP A 93 -16.69 -30.37 -1.56
CA ASP A 93 -17.93 -31.01 -1.10
C ASP A 93 -18.33 -32.15 -2.05
N PRO A 94 -17.73 -33.35 -1.90
CA PRO A 94 -18.38 -34.58 -2.29
C PRO A 94 -19.31 -35.01 -1.15
N SER A 95 -20.61 -34.84 -1.40
CA SER A 95 -21.74 -35.70 -1.00
C SER A 95 -21.62 -36.47 0.31
#